data_AF-A0A1C4GFG3-F1
#
_entry.id   AF-A0A1C4GFG3-F1
#
_cell.length_a   1.000
_cell.length_b   1.000
_cell.length_c   1.000
_cell.angle_alpha   90.00
_cell.angle_beta   90.00
_cell.angle_gamma   90.00
#
_symmetry.space_group_name_H-M   'P 1'
#
loop_
_entity.id
_entity.type
_entity.pdbx_description
1 polymer ?
#
loop_
_entity_poly.entity_id
_entity_poly.type
_entity_poly.pdbx_seq_one_letter_code
_entity_poly.pdbx_strand_id
1 'polypeptide(L)'
;MLTGKQLLLEELSSDLRDTLHDLKKKRKAVCVQGVIKKASKYMCQRCGNIEQRLFASFLCKRCSKVCTYCRKCITMGRVSECAVLVRGIAERKGEKGLNSLQWNGTLSTGQELAAQGVIEAIKKKDSFFIWAVCGAGKTEMLFYGMEEALRKGERVCIATPRTDVVLELVPRLQKVFPNVNVASLYRGSEDRDKDAALVVATTHQLLRYYRAFHVMVVDEIDAFPYYADQMLKYAVQQAMKEKAARIYLTATPDEKWKHNFRSGKQKGIIVSGRYHRHPLPVPLFCWCGNWKKSLHHKRIPRVLLQWLKMYVSKKYPIFLFVPHVRYIEELSLILKTLDPRIDGVHAEDPMRKEKVAAFRKGEIPLLVTTTILERGVTVKNLQVAVLGAEEEIFSESALVQIAGRAGRSFEEPYGEVVYFHYGKTEAMVRAKRHIQSMNKKAKEQGLID
;
A
#
# COMPACT_ATOMS: atom_id res chain seq x y z
N MET A 1 24.32 5.73 -9.33
CA MET A 1 24.34 4.82 -10.51
C MET A 1 23.01 4.90 -11.26
N LEU A 2 23.02 4.79 -12.59
CA LEU A 2 21.82 4.93 -13.44
C LEU A 2 21.05 3.61 -13.69
N THR A 3 21.63 2.46 -13.34
CA THR A 3 21.11 1.12 -13.66
C THR A 3 19.64 0.91 -13.25
N GLY A 4 18.77 0.63 -14.24
CA GLY A 4 17.34 0.43 -14.06
C GLY A 4 16.55 1.69 -13.72
N LYS A 5 17.18 2.87 -13.68
CA LYS A 5 16.51 4.15 -13.41
C LYS A 5 16.01 4.79 -14.71
N GLN A 6 14.95 5.56 -14.59
CA GLN A 6 14.41 6.45 -15.61
C GLN A 6 14.24 7.83 -14.99
N LEU A 7 15.06 8.78 -15.42
CA LEU A 7 15.08 10.14 -14.88
C LEU A 7 15.05 11.15 -16.02
N LEU A 8 14.53 12.34 -15.77
CA LEU A 8 14.76 13.46 -16.66
C LEU A 8 16.25 13.81 -16.67
N LEU A 9 16.76 14.30 -17.79
CA LEU A 9 18.16 14.75 -17.91
C LEU A 9 18.51 15.79 -16.84
N GLU A 10 17.54 16.62 -16.44
CA GLU A 10 17.70 17.64 -15.41
C GLU A 10 17.68 17.07 -13.98
N GLU A 11 17.17 15.85 -13.79
CA GLU A 11 17.16 15.13 -12.51
C GLU A 11 18.48 14.38 -12.26
N LEU A 12 19.40 14.31 -13.23
CA LEU A 12 20.70 13.69 -13.05
C LEU A 12 21.67 14.59 -12.27
N SER A 13 22.53 13.98 -11.44
CA SER A 13 23.68 14.66 -10.84
C SER A 13 24.65 15.17 -11.92
N SER A 14 25.52 16.14 -11.57
CA SER A 14 26.58 16.65 -12.45
C SER A 14 27.40 15.51 -13.05
N ASP A 15 27.91 14.62 -12.20
CA ASP A 15 28.84 13.56 -12.59
C ASP A 15 28.22 12.56 -13.58
N LEU A 16 26.92 12.28 -13.42
CA LEU A 16 26.17 11.42 -14.33
C LEU A 16 25.87 12.09 -15.67
N ARG A 17 25.77 13.42 -15.71
CA ARG A 17 25.61 14.17 -16.97
C ARG A 17 26.89 14.15 -17.77
N ASP A 18 28.04 14.36 -17.13
CA ASP A 18 29.34 14.38 -17.79
C ASP A 18 29.71 13.00 -18.38
N THR A 19 29.36 11.94 -17.66
CA THR A 19 29.60 10.55 -18.10
C THR A 19 28.52 9.99 -19.04
N LEU A 20 27.43 10.71 -19.29
CA LEU A 20 26.29 10.21 -20.06
C LEU A 20 26.66 9.81 -21.49
N HIS A 21 27.57 10.57 -22.12
CA HIS A 21 28.04 10.27 -23.48
C HIS A 21 28.77 8.92 -23.54
N ASP A 22 29.65 8.65 -22.57
CA ASP A 22 30.34 7.37 -22.45
C ASP A 22 29.37 6.22 -22.13
N LEU A 23 28.41 6.45 -21.23
CA LEU A 23 27.38 5.45 -20.91
C LEU A 23 26.52 5.08 -22.13
N LYS A 24 26.21 6.04 -23.01
CA LYS A 24 25.53 5.77 -24.28
C LYS A 24 26.40 4.96 -25.22
N LYS A 25 27.68 5.34 -25.39
CA LYS A 25 28.64 4.62 -26.25
C LYS A 25 28.79 3.16 -25.82
N LYS A 26 28.82 2.92 -24.50
CA LYS A 26 28.86 1.58 -23.89
C LYS A 26 27.51 0.86 -23.84
N ARG A 27 26.45 1.41 -24.44
CA ARG A 27 25.06 0.88 -24.42
C ARG A 27 24.53 0.61 -23.00
N LYS A 28 24.97 1.40 -22.03
CA LYS A 28 24.52 1.33 -20.63
C LYS A 28 23.37 2.29 -20.33
N ALA A 29 23.14 3.28 -21.21
CA ALA A 29 22.05 4.23 -21.11
C ALA A 29 21.44 4.54 -22.48
N VAL A 30 20.14 4.83 -22.50
CA VAL A 30 19.42 5.32 -23.69
C VAL A 30 18.68 6.60 -23.33
N CYS A 31 18.69 7.56 -24.25
CA CYS A 31 17.89 8.77 -24.14
C CYS A 31 16.67 8.65 -25.05
N VAL A 32 15.49 8.90 -24.49
CA VAL A 32 14.24 8.94 -25.23
C VAL A 32 13.54 10.27 -24.98
N GLN A 33 12.68 10.66 -25.92
CA GLN A 33 11.88 11.87 -25.79
C GLN A 33 10.83 11.71 -24.68
N GLY A 34 10.60 12.76 -23.88
CA GLY A 34 9.65 12.74 -22.78
C GLY A 34 8.21 12.51 -23.24
N VAL A 35 7.77 13.30 -24.20
CA VAL A 35 6.45 13.17 -24.87
C VAL A 35 6.68 12.91 -26.35
N ILE A 36 5.96 11.94 -26.91
CA ILE A 36 6.00 11.62 -28.35
C ILE A 36 4.61 11.73 -28.97
N LYS A 37 4.57 11.99 -30.27
CA LYS A 37 3.35 11.87 -31.09
C LYS A 37 3.33 10.51 -31.77
N LYS A 38 2.29 9.71 -31.51
CA LYS A 38 1.99 8.47 -32.25
C LYS A 38 0.63 8.61 -32.90
N ALA A 39 0.55 8.44 -34.22
CA ALA A 39 -0.70 8.58 -34.99
C ALA A 39 -1.49 9.85 -34.62
N SER A 40 -0.80 11.00 -34.62
CA SER A 40 -1.35 12.33 -34.26
C SER A 40 -1.84 12.50 -32.82
N LYS A 41 -1.60 11.53 -31.93
CA LYS A 41 -1.93 11.62 -30.49
C LYS A 41 -0.66 11.67 -29.65
N TYR A 42 -0.67 12.53 -28.64
CA TYR A 42 0.43 12.63 -27.66
C TYR A 42 0.43 11.44 -26.71
N MET A 43 1.62 10.92 -26.41
CA MET A 43 1.86 9.91 -25.39
C MET A 43 3.06 10.30 -24.54
N CYS A 44 2.90 10.27 -23.22
CA CYS A 44 3.99 10.51 -22.28
C CYS A 44 4.78 9.21 -22.02
N GLN A 45 6.07 9.20 -22.31
CA GLN A 45 6.93 8.02 -22.11
C GLN A 45 7.35 7.78 -20.65
N ARG A 46 7.07 8.73 -19.74
CA ARG A 46 7.30 8.54 -18.29
C ARG A 46 6.12 7.83 -17.62
N CYS A 47 4.92 8.36 -17.82
CA CYS A 47 3.72 7.95 -17.06
C CYS A 47 2.68 7.19 -17.89
N GLY A 48 2.91 7.03 -19.20
CA GLY A 48 1.99 6.33 -20.09
C GLY A 48 0.70 7.09 -20.41
N ASN A 49 0.57 8.35 -20.01
CA ASN A 49 -0.63 9.14 -20.29
C ASN A 49 -0.86 9.26 -21.81
N ILE A 50 -2.08 8.96 -22.24
CA ILE A 50 -2.58 9.14 -23.62
C ILE A 50 -3.83 10.02 -23.68
N GLU A 51 -4.33 10.49 -22.52
CA GLU A 51 -5.48 11.39 -22.48
C GLU A 51 -5.07 12.78 -22.99
N GLN A 52 -5.55 13.15 -24.18
CA GLN A 52 -5.15 14.37 -24.87
C GLN A 52 -5.44 15.64 -24.06
N ARG A 53 -6.56 15.67 -23.30
CA ARG A 53 -6.94 16.77 -22.39
C ARG A 53 -5.92 17.05 -21.27
N LEU A 54 -5.07 16.06 -20.95
CA LEU A 54 -4.00 16.17 -19.95
C LEU A 54 -2.65 16.56 -20.57
N PHE A 55 -2.64 16.97 -21.84
CA PHE A 55 -1.52 17.62 -22.48
C PHE A 55 -1.84 19.11 -22.69
N ALA A 56 -0.82 19.95 -22.56
CA ALA A 56 -0.93 21.38 -22.82
C ALA A 56 0.31 21.85 -23.56
N SER A 57 0.15 22.86 -24.42
CA SER A 57 1.22 23.43 -25.24
C SER A 57 1.57 24.84 -24.76
N PHE A 58 2.84 25.18 -24.84
CA PHE A 58 3.35 26.49 -24.45
C PHE A 58 4.57 26.86 -25.29
N LEU A 59 4.89 28.15 -25.37
CA LEU A 59 6.14 28.61 -25.98
C LEU A 59 7.32 28.24 -25.06
N CYS A 60 8.10 27.23 -25.46
CA CYS A 60 9.10 26.65 -24.59
C CYS A 60 10.45 27.35 -24.73
N LYS A 61 10.94 27.94 -23.63
CA LYS A 61 12.27 28.56 -23.57
C LYS A 61 13.43 27.61 -23.89
N ARG A 62 13.26 26.29 -23.68
CA ARG A 62 14.32 25.29 -23.92
C ARG A 62 14.56 25.01 -25.41
N CYS A 63 13.49 24.96 -26.20
CA CYS A 63 13.59 24.62 -27.63
C CYS A 63 13.12 25.74 -28.55
N SER A 64 12.75 26.90 -27.99
CA SER A 64 12.25 28.09 -28.68
C SER A 64 11.08 27.82 -29.64
N LYS A 65 10.28 26.79 -29.37
CA LYS A 65 9.13 26.34 -30.17
C LYS A 65 7.93 26.09 -29.28
N VAL A 66 6.74 26.01 -29.89
CA VAL A 66 5.53 25.51 -29.21
C VAL A 66 5.78 24.06 -28.83
N CYS A 67 5.81 23.78 -27.53
CA CYS A 67 6.14 22.48 -26.98
C CYS A 67 5.01 21.98 -26.09
N THR A 68 4.64 20.73 -26.26
CA THR A 68 3.59 20.06 -25.51
C THR A 68 4.19 19.36 -24.30
N TYR A 69 3.51 19.42 -23.15
CA TYR A 69 3.90 18.72 -21.94
C TYR A 69 2.75 17.95 -21.31
N CYS A 70 3.10 16.91 -20.56
CA CYS A 70 2.14 16.09 -19.83
C CYS A 70 1.84 16.72 -18.46
N ARG A 71 0.58 17.13 -18.25
CA ARG A 71 0.09 17.67 -16.97
C ARG A 71 0.10 16.63 -15.86
N LYS A 72 -0.04 15.34 -16.20
CA LYS A 72 -0.04 14.22 -15.23
C LYS A 72 1.30 14.05 -14.51
N CYS A 73 2.42 14.44 -15.13
CA CYS A 73 3.76 14.34 -14.54
C CYS A 73 4.19 15.57 -13.74
N ILE A 74 3.40 16.65 -13.71
CA ILE A 74 3.89 17.98 -13.29
C ILE A 74 4.48 17.99 -11.88
N THR A 75 3.88 17.23 -10.96
CA THR A 75 4.31 17.11 -9.55
C THR A 75 5.63 16.35 -9.38
N MET A 76 6.06 15.60 -10.39
CA MET A 76 7.33 14.86 -10.41
C MET A 76 8.37 15.48 -11.34
N GLY A 77 8.09 16.66 -11.89
CA GLY A 77 8.90 17.30 -12.93
C GLY A 77 8.21 17.25 -14.29
N ARG A 78 8.07 18.43 -14.90
CA ARG A 78 7.39 18.62 -16.19
C ARG A 78 8.08 17.81 -17.29
N VAL A 79 7.36 16.86 -17.87
CA VAL A 79 7.81 16.07 -19.02
C VAL A 79 7.21 16.68 -20.29
N SER A 80 8.06 17.27 -21.13
CA SER A 80 7.68 17.90 -22.41
C SER A 80 8.22 17.14 -23.63
N GLU A 81 7.81 17.54 -24.82
CA GLU A 81 8.36 17.01 -26.07
C GLU A 81 9.88 17.26 -26.16
N CYS A 82 10.37 18.42 -25.73
CA CYS A 82 11.83 18.68 -25.73
C CYS A 82 12.56 18.10 -24.51
N ALA A 83 11.84 17.50 -23.56
CA ALA A 83 12.46 16.87 -22.40
C ALA A 83 13.09 15.52 -22.79
N VAL A 84 14.25 15.24 -22.21
CA VAL A 84 14.97 13.97 -22.43
C VAL A 84 14.82 13.10 -21.19
N LEU A 85 14.27 11.90 -21.37
CA LEU A 85 14.27 10.85 -20.36
C LEU A 85 15.49 9.96 -20.60
N VAL A 86 16.32 9.83 -19.56
CA VAL A 86 17.49 8.97 -19.55
C VAL A 86 17.12 7.66 -18.85
N ARG A 87 17.25 6.54 -19.57
CA ARG A 87 17.00 5.18 -19.09
C ARG A 87 18.32 4.45 -18.93
N GLY A 88 18.63 3.97 -17.73
CA GLY A 88 19.76 3.07 -17.50
C GLY A 88 19.38 1.64 -17.86
N ILE A 89 19.97 1.12 -18.93
CA ILE A 89 19.68 -0.22 -19.47
C ILE A 89 20.77 -1.24 -19.16
N ALA A 90 21.85 -0.82 -18.49
CA ALA A 90 22.89 -1.74 -18.03
C ALA A 90 22.30 -2.82 -17.11
N GLU A 91 22.79 -4.04 -17.22
CA GLU A 91 22.42 -5.08 -16.27
C GLU A 91 23.10 -4.84 -14.92
N ARG A 92 22.33 -4.99 -13.84
CA ARG A 92 22.88 -4.99 -12.49
C ARG A 92 23.64 -6.30 -12.28
N LYS A 93 24.93 -6.22 -11.93
CA LYS A 93 25.65 -7.36 -11.38
C LYS A 93 25.19 -7.55 -9.94
N GLY A 94 24.25 -8.45 -9.70
CA GLY A 94 23.85 -8.82 -8.35
C GLY A 94 24.90 -9.70 -7.69
N GLU A 95 25.09 -9.53 -6.38
CA GLU A 95 25.85 -10.46 -5.56
C GLU A 95 25.09 -11.79 -5.50
N LYS A 96 25.72 -12.87 -5.96
CA LYS A 96 25.16 -14.22 -5.95
C LYS A 96 25.53 -14.93 -4.66
N GLY A 97 24.69 -15.85 -4.20
CA GLY A 97 25.02 -16.73 -3.07
C GLY A 97 24.86 -16.12 -1.68
N LEU A 98 24.19 -14.97 -1.55
CA LEU A 98 23.80 -14.42 -0.24
C LEU A 98 22.67 -15.27 0.36
N ASN A 99 23.00 -16.26 1.19
CA ASN A 99 22.06 -16.79 2.17
C ASN A 99 21.79 -15.68 3.19
N SER A 100 20.66 -15.01 2.98
CA SER A 100 20.36 -13.75 3.66
C SER A 100 19.11 -13.84 4.51
N LEU A 101 18.30 -14.90 4.38
CA LEU A 101 17.08 -15.02 5.16
C LEU A 101 17.41 -15.42 6.60
N GLN A 102 17.12 -14.52 7.53
CA GLN A 102 17.16 -14.75 8.98
C GLN A 102 15.76 -14.55 9.54
N TRP A 103 14.94 -15.59 9.48
CA TRP A 103 13.59 -15.58 10.03
C TRP A 103 13.32 -16.86 10.80
N ASN A 104 13.12 -16.71 12.12
CA ASN A 104 12.91 -17.83 13.05
C ASN A 104 11.42 -18.15 13.27
N GLY A 105 10.53 -17.61 12.44
CA GLY A 105 9.10 -17.89 12.51
C GLY A 105 8.74 -19.16 11.74
N THR A 106 7.54 -19.67 12.01
CA THR A 106 6.96 -20.81 11.28
C THR A 106 5.77 -20.31 10.48
N LEU A 107 5.67 -20.72 9.22
CA LEU A 107 4.49 -20.44 8.41
C LEU A 107 3.37 -21.41 8.81
N SER A 108 2.13 -20.93 8.84
CA SER A 108 0.97 -21.81 8.89
C SER A 108 0.81 -22.56 7.56
N THR A 109 0.07 -23.67 7.55
CA THR A 109 -0.17 -24.47 6.33
C THR A 109 -0.68 -23.62 5.16
N GLY A 110 -1.59 -22.67 5.41
CA GLY A 110 -2.09 -21.76 4.39
C GLY A 110 -1.02 -20.76 3.88
N GLN A 111 -0.13 -20.31 4.76
CA GLN A 111 1.00 -19.47 4.42
C GLN A 111 2.08 -20.22 3.63
N GLU A 112 2.36 -21.48 3.98
CA GLU A 112 3.32 -22.34 3.28
C GLU A 112 2.91 -22.59 1.83
N LEU A 113 1.65 -22.94 1.59
CA LEU A 113 1.12 -23.11 0.23
C LEU A 113 1.24 -21.81 -0.59
N ALA A 114 1.00 -20.66 0.04
CA ALA A 114 1.20 -19.36 -0.61
C ALA A 114 2.68 -19.10 -0.92
N ALA A 115 3.58 -19.37 0.01
CA ALA A 115 5.02 -19.21 -0.17
C ALA A 115 5.54 -20.12 -1.30
N GLN A 116 5.12 -21.38 -1.35
CA GLN A 116 5.45 -22.31 -2.44
C GLN A 116 4.97 -21.78 -3.80
N GLY A 117 3.73 -21.28 -3.87
CA GLY A 117 3.19 -20.66 -5.08
C GLY A 117 3.99 -19.43 -5.54
N VAL A 118 4.45 -18.60 -4.60
CA VAL A 118 5.33 -17.45 -4.88
C VAL A 118 6.69 -17.91 -5.41
N ILE A 119 7.32 -18.91 -4.77
CA ILE A 119 8.61 -19.46 -5.21
C ILE A 119 8.51 -19.97 -6.66
N GLU A 120 7.47 -20.75 -6.97
CA GLU A 120 7.26 -21.28 -8.30
C GLU A 120 7.00 -20.19 -9.34
N ALA A 121 6.20 -19.17 -9.00
CA ALA A 121 5.99 -18.01 -9.86
C ALA A 121 7.28 -17.24 -10.13
N ILE A 122 8.15 -17.10 -9.13
CA ILE A 122 9.46 -16.43 -9.26
C ILE A 122 10.42 -17.22 -10.14
N LYS A 123 10.44 -18.56 -10.02
CA LYS A 123 11.24 -19.43 -10.90
C LYS A 123 10.77 -19.35 -12.35
N LYS A 124 9.45 -19.37 -12.57
CA LYS A 124 8.83 -19.38 -13.92
C LYS A 124 8.67 -18.00 -14.55
N LYS A 125 8.88 -16.92 -13.77
CA LYS A 125 8.58 -15.52 -14.15
C LYS A 125 7.10 -15.29 -14.50
N ASP A 126 6.23 -15.94 -13.74
CA ASP A 126 4.77 -15.92 -13.91
C ASP A 126 4.08 -14.87 -13.02
N SER A 127 2.78 -14.65 -13.29
CA SER A 127 1.87 -13.89 -12.41
C SER A 127 1.26 -14.80 -11.36
N PHE A 128 1.24 -14.37 -10.09
CA PHE A 128 0.63 -15.07 -8.97
C PHE A 128 -0.15 -14.11 -8.09
N PHE A 129 -1.33 -14.54 -7.63
CA PHE A 129 -2.26 -13.73 -6.86
C PHE A 129 -2.48 -14.35 -5.49
N ILE A 130 -2.29 -13.56 -4.43
CA ILE A 130 -2.58 -13.98 -3.06
C ILE A 130 -3.74 -13.15 -2.54
N TRP A 131 -4.86 -13.81 -2.32
CA TRP A 131 -6.00 -13.26 -1.60
C TRP A 131 -5.91 -13.68 -0.14
N ALA A 132 -5.37 -12.81 0.70
CA ALA A 132 -5.08 -13.11 2.09
C ALA A 132 -5.77 -12.13 3.04
N VAL A 133 -6.46 -12.65 4.05
CA VAL A 133 -7.16 -11.82 5.03
C VAL A 133 -6.24 -10.87 5.80
N CYS A 134 -6.81 -9.82 6.38
CA CYS A 134 -6.09 -8.93 7.29
C CYS A 134 -5.47 -9.72 8.45
N GLY A 135 -4.17 -9.59 8.68
CA GLY A 135 -3.47 -10.37 9.70
C GLY A 135 -3.13 -11.80 9.29
N ALA A 136 -3.19 -12.14 7.99
CA ALA A 136 -2.74 -13.45 7.49
C ALA A 136 -1.20 -13.58 7.40
N GLY A 137 -0.42 -12.52 7.64
CA GLY A 137 1.05 -12.54 7.48
C GLY A 137 1.51 -12.49 6.02
N LYS A 138 0.90 -11.58 5.22
CA LYS A 138 1.19 -11.44 3.78
C LYS A 138 2.67 -11.26 3.45
N THR A 139 3.42 -10.55 4.29
CA THR A 139 4.84 -10.28 4.05
C THR A 139 5.68 -11.55 4.26
N GLU A 140 5.36 -12.36 5.26
CA GLU A 140 6.10 -13.58 5.63
C GLU A 140 5.99 -14.63 4.51
N MET A 141 4.82 -14.72 3.87
CA MET A 141 4.61 -15.57 2.69
C MET A 141 5.55 -15.23 1.53
N LEU A 142 6.12 -14.01 1.49
CA LEU A 142 7.03 -13.60 0.43
C LEU A 142 8.48 -13.94 0.72
N PHE A 143 8.87 -14.19 1.99
CA PHE A 143 10.27 -14.24 2.40
C PHE A 143 11.08 -15.27 1.60
N TYR A 144 10.63 -16.51 1.54
CA TYR A 144 11.31 -17.57 0.78
C TYR A 144 11.32 -17.32 -0.72
N GLY A 145 10.29 -16.69 -1.27
CA GLY A 145 10.26 -16.28 -2.67
C GLY A 145 11.28 -15.18 -2.98
N MET A 146 11.40 -14.20 -2.09
CA MET A 146 12.39 -13.13 -2.21
C MET A 146 13.81 -13.67 -2.07
N GLU A 147 14.06 -14.56 -1.11
CA GLU A 147 15.34 -15.25 -0.95
C GLU A 147 15.74 -15.98 -2.23
N GLU A 148 14.82 -16.73 -2.84
CA GLU A 148 15.06 -17.46 -4.10
C GLU A 148 15.47 -16.52 -5.25
N ALA A 149 14.91 -15.31 -5.32
CA ALA A 149 15.32 -14.31 -6.28
C ALA A 149 16.68 -13.69 -5.92
N LEU A 150 16.85 -13.27 -4.67
CA LEU A 150 18.06 -12.60 -4.18
C LEU A 150 19.31 -13.49 -4.31
N ARG A 151 19.18 -14.80 -4.03
CA ARG A 151 20.27 -15.79 -4.20
C ARG A 151 20.80 -15.86 -5.63
N LYS A 152 19.94 -15.59 -6.62
CA LYS A 152 20.29 -15.52 -8.06
C LYS A 152 20.91 -14.18 -8.46
N GLY A 153 21.08 -13.24 -7.53
CA GLY A 153 21.49 -11.87 -7.79
C GLY A 153 20.38 -11.02 -8.41
N GLU A 154 19.12 -11.48 -8.36
CA GLU A 154 18.00 -10.75 -8.92
C GLU A 154 17.57 -9.58 -8.02
N ARG A 155 16.84 -8.64 -8.62
CA ARG A 155 16.32 -7.44 -7.95
C ARG A 155 14.83 -7.58 -7.70
N VAL A 156 14.43 -7.36 -6.45
CA VAL A 156 13.05 -7.47 -5.97
C VAL A 156 12.50 -6.09 -5.60
N CYS A 157 11.25 -5.82 -5.97
CA CYS A 157 10.51 -4.66 -5.51
C CYS A 157 9.22 -5.07 -4.80
N ILE A 158 8.95 -4.47 -3.64
CA ILE A 158 7.63 -4.45 -3.00
C ILE A 158 7.05 -3.05 -3.17
N ALA A 159 5.98 -2.94 -3.95
CA ALA A 159 5.28 -1.71 -4.23
C ALA A 159 3.95 -1.65 -3.46
N THR A 160 3.71 -0.54 -2.77
CA THR A 160 2.47 -0.28 -2.02
C THR A 160 1.97 1.14 -2.33
N PRO A 161 0.66 1.44 -2.32
CA PRO A 161 0.19 2.80 -2.55
C PRO A 161 0.53 3.77 -1.40
N ARG A 162 0.82 3.29 -0.19
CA ARG A 162 0.93 4.12 1.03
C ARG A 162 2.36 4.23 1.56
N THR A 163 2.75 5.44 1.99
CA THR A 163 4.06 5.70 2.63
C THR A 163 4.22 4.96 3.95
N ASP A 164 3.17 4.89 4.78
CA ASP A 164 3.30 4.30 6.13
C ASP A 164 3.57 2.79 6.07
N VAL A 165 3.06 2.11 5.04
CA VAL A 165 3.35 0.70 4.79
C VAL A 165 4.82 0.52 4.40
N VAL A 166 5.39 1.42 3.60
CA VAL A 166 6.84 1.40 3.30
C VAL A 166 7.66 1.54 4.59
N LEU A 167 7.32 2.52 5.42
CA LEU A 167 8.01 2.79 6.69
C LEU A 167 7.88 1.63 7.70
N GLU A 168 6.78 0.89 7.67
CA GLU A 168 6.58 -0.31 8.49
C GLU A 168 7.35 -1.53 7.95
N LEU A 169 7.39 -1.73 6.63
CA LEU A 169 8.00 -2.90 6.01
C LEU A 169 9.52 -2.85 5.97
N VAL A 170 10.13 -1.69 5.76
CA VAL A 170 11.59 -1.56 5.62
C VAL A 170 12.36 -2.10 6.83
N PRO A 171 12.12 -1.65 8.08
CA PRO A 171 12.85 -2.16 9.24
C PRO A 171 12.60 -3.66 9.47
N ARG A 172 11.40 -4.14 9.11
CA ARG A 172 11.06 -5.56 9.19
C ARG A 172 11.87 -6.39 8.20
N LEU A 173 12.01 -5.93 6.96
CA LEU A 173 12.79 -6.60 5.93
C LEU A 173 14.30 -6.53 6.20
N GLN A 174 14.79 -5.45 6.78
CA GLN A 174 16.20 -5.34 7.20
C GLN A 174 16.55 -6.37 8.29
N LYS A 175 15.63 -6.64 9.23
CA LYS A 175 15.83 -7.70 10.24
C LYS A 175 15.86 -9.09 9.61
N VAL A 176 15.01 -9.32 8.60
CA VAL A 176 14.87 -10.62 7.94
C VAL A 176 15.94 -10.86 6.89
N PHE A 177 16.49 -9.81 6.29
CA PHE A 177 17.56 -9.85 5.30
C PHE A 177 18.71 -8.91 5.67
N PRO A 178 19.44 -9.16 6.78
CA PRO A 178 20.44 -8.23 7.30
C PRO A 178 21.62 -7.99 6.35
N ASN A 179 21.95 -8.98 5.54
CA ASN A 179 23.05 -8.92 4.57
C ASN A 179 22.63 -8.36 3.21
N VAL A 180 21.40 -7.86 3.07
CA VAL A 180 20.86 -7.34 1.80
C VAL A 180 20.62 -5.86 1.92
N ASN A 181 21.17 -5.09 0.98
CA ASN A 181 20.85 -3.68 0.86
C ASN A 181 19.37 -3.49 0.53
N VAL A 182 18.63 -2.92 1.50
CA VAL A 182 17.24 -2.50 1.37
C VAL A 182 17.16 -0.99 1.13
N ALA A 183 16.41 -0.55 0.12
CA ALA A 183 16.10 0.86 -0.12
C ALA A 183 14.62 1.16 0.14
N SER A 184 14.37 2.32 0.76
CA SER A 184 13.03 2.84 1.08
C SER A 184 12.68 4.03 0.18
N LEU A 185 11.68 3.88 -0.69
CA LEU A 185 11.34 4.91 -1.68
C LEU A 185 9.92 5.44 -1.48
N TYR A 186 9.82 6.68 -0.99
CA TYR A 186 8.57 7.41 -0.84
C TYR A 186 8.81 8.91 -1.02
N ARG A 187 7.74 9.72 -0.98
CA ARG A 187 7.89 11.17 -1.14
C ARG A 187 8.75 11.74 -0.01
N GLY A 188 9.91 12.30 -0.36
CA GLY A 188 10.86 12.84 0.62
C GLY A 188 11.88 11.85 1.17
N SER A 189 11.94 10.60 0.68
CA SER A 189 13.00 9.67 1.07
C SER A 189 14.37 10.10 0.54
N GLU A 190 15.42 9.84 1.32
CA GLU A 190 16.84 10.12 0.99
C GLU A 190 17.48 9.00 0.17
N ASP A 191 16.95 7.77 0.27
CA ASP A 191 17.43 6.56 -0.41
C ASP A 191 17.29 6.56 -1.96
N ARG A 192 17.05 7.71 -2.61
CA ARG A 192 16.73 7.80 -4.04
C ARG A 192 17.82 7.21 -4.94
N ASP A 193 19.08 7.36 -4.55
CA ASP A 193 20.24 6.94 -5.33
C ASP A 193 20.87 5.64 -4.83
N LYS A 194 20.30 5.02 -3.79
CA LYS A 194 20.78 3.77 -3.22
C LYS A 194 20.61 2.62 -4.20
N ASP A 195 21.71 1.93 -4.53
CA ASP A 195 21.63 0.67 -5.28
C ASP A 195 21.32 -0.49 -4.34
N ALA A 196 20.06 -0.90 -4.34
CA ALA A 196 19.53 -1.93 -3.46
C ALA A 196 18.96 -3.10 -4.27
N ALA A 197 19.29 -4.32 -3.81
CA ALA A 197 18.74 -5.56 -4.35
C ALA A 197 17.26 -5.73 -3.97
N LEU A 198 16.89 -5.25 -2.77
CA LEU A 198 15.52 -5.20 -2.29
C LEU A 198 15.05 -3.75 -2.19
N VAL A 199 13.98 -3.42 -2.89
CA VAL A 199 13.39 -2.07 -2.88
C VAL A 199 11.97 -2.14 -2.33
N VAL A 200 11.66 -1.29 -1.36
CA VAL A 200 10.29 -1.08 -0.89
C VAL A 200 9.89 0.32 -1.31
N ALA A 201 8.83 0.44 -2.10
CA ALA A 201 8.49 1.71 -2.75
C ALA A 201 7.00 2.00 -2.71
N THR A 202 6.68 3.29 -2.66
CA THR A 202 5.34 3.72 -3.09
C THR A 202 5.17 3.50 -4.59
N THR A 203 3.99 3.10 -5.06
CA THR A 203 3.72 2.81 -6.48
C THR A 203 4.10 3.96 -7.42
N HIS A 204 3.98 5.22 -6.97
CA HIS A 204 4.40 6.41 -7.72
C HIS A 204 5.91 6.47 -7.97
N GLN A 205 6.74 5.95 -7.06
CA GLN A 205 8.21 5.99 -7.22
C GLN A 205 8.68 5.06 -8.35
N LEU A 206 7.85 4.09 -8.76
CA LEU A 206 8.15 3.22 -9.89
C LEU A 206 8.23 3.97 -11.23
N LEU A 207 7.67 5.17 -11.34
CA LEU A 207 7.82 6.05 -12.51
C LEU A 207 9.28 6.46 -12.77
N ARG A 208 10.14 6.31 -11.76
CA ARG A 208 11.59 6.55 -11.82
C ARG A 208 12.39 5.30 -12.20
N TYR A 209 11.72 4.19 -12.53
CA TYR A 209 12.37 2.93 -12.88
C TYR A 209 11.95 2.46 -14.27
N TYR A 210 12.87 1.78 -14.94
CA TYR A 210 12.65 1.16 -16.24
C TYR A 210 13.41 -0.16 -16.31
N ARG A 211 12.70 -1.27 -16.52
CA ARG A 211 13.25 -2.62 -16.67
C ARG A 211 14.25 -3.01 -15.56
N ALA A 212 13.95 -2.65 -14.32
CA ALA A 212 14.86 -2.79 -13.18
C ALA A 212 14.64 -4.06 -12.36
N PHE A 213 13.39 -4.50 -12.24
CA PHE A 213 12.99 -5.54 -11.29
C PHE A 213 12.69 -6.86 -11.97
N HIS A 214 13.23 -7.93 -11.40
CA HIS A 214 13.00 -9.31 -11.84
C HIS A 214 11.78 -9.91 -11.12
N VAL A 215 11.48 -9.39 -9.93
CA VAL A 215 10.29 -9.72 -9.15
C VAL A 215 9.63 -8.42 -8.73
N MET A 216 8.34 -8.29 -9.02
CA MET A 216 7.51 -7.16 -8.61
C MET A 216 6.36 -7.69 -7.78
N VAL A 217 6.38 -7.34 -6.49
CA VAL A 217 5.26 -7.54 -5.58
C VAL A 217 4.47 -6.25 -5.52
N VAL A 218 3.16 -6.30 -5.79
CA VAL A 218 2.26 -5.17 -5.61
C VAL A 218 1.30 -5.52 -4.48
N ASP A 219 1.50 -4.88 -3.33
CA ASP A 219 0.61 -4.99 -2.18
C ASP A 219 -0.52 -3.98 -2.28
N GLU A 220 -1.64 -4.34 -1.68
CA GLU A 220 -2.82 -3.50 -1.58
C GLU A 220 -3.35 -3.04 -2.96
N ILE A 221 -3.50 -3.97 -3.90
CA ILE A 221 -3.95 -3.66 -5.26
C ILE A 221 -5.36 -3.03 -5.32
N ASP A 222 -6.13 -3.15 -4.24
CA ASP A 222 -7.46 -2.60 -4.04
C ASP A 222 -7.47 -1.22 -3.38
N ALA A 223 -6.32 -0.71 -2.91
CA ALA A 223 -6.24 0.61 -2.30
C ALA A 223 -6.19 1.72 -3.35
N PHE A 224 -6.89 2.81 -3.04
CA PHE A 224 -6.68 4.09 -3.71
C PHE A 224 -5.25 4.59 -3.46
N PRO A 225 -4.56 5.21 -4.45
CA PRO A 225 -5.01 5.46 -5.83
C PRO A 225 -4.72 4.32 -6.82
N TYR A 226 -4.07 3.23 -6.40
CA TYR A 226 -3.56 2.22 -7.33
C TYR A 226 -4.63 1.56 -8.19
N TYR A 227 -5.77 1.14 -7.60
CA TYR A 227 -6.83 0.48 -8.39
C TYR A 227 -7.43 1.42 -9.45
N ALA A 228 -7.49 2.72 -9.14
CA ALA A 228 -8.15 3.75 -9.94
C ALA A 228 -7.23 4.39 -11.00
N ASP A 229 -5.91 4.47 -10.76
CA ASP A 229 -4.99 5.18 -11.65
C ASP A 229 -4.21 4.25 -12.59
N GLN A 230 -4.50 4.37 -13.89
CA GLN A 230 -3.77 3.66 -14.96
C GLN A 230 -2.28 4.03 -15.05
N MET A 231 -1.90 5.25 -14.61
CA MET A 231 -0.49 5.63 -14.51
C MET A 231 0.28 4.66 -13.62
N LEU A 232 -0.29 4.28 -12.48
CA LEU A 232 0.42 3.46 -11.49
C LEU A 232 0.55 2.02 -11.98
N LYS A 233 -0.47 1.50 -12.66
CA LYS A 233 -0.40 0.20 -13.36
C LYS A 233 0.66 0.22 -14.46
N TYR A 234 0.76 1.31 -15.22
CA TYR A 234 1.81 1.51 -16.21
C TYR A 234 3.20 1.58 -15.56
N ALA A 235 3.36 2.31 -14.45
CA ALA A 235 4.62 2.43 -13.73
C ALA A 235 5.15 1.08 -13.23
N VAL A 236 4.26 0.25 -12.66
CA VAL A 236 4.57 -1.14 -12.27
C VAL A 236 5.12 -1.92 -13.47
N GLN A 237 4.41 -1.91 -14.60
CA GLN A 237 4.80 -2.64 -15.80
C GLN A 237 6.12 -2.14 -16.42
N GLN A 238 6.34 -0.83 -16.46
CA GLN A 238 7.58 -0.25 -16.98
C GLN A 238 8.79 -0.56 -16.10
N ALA A 239 8.61 -0.53 -14.78
CA ALA A 239 9.69 -0.78 -13.83
C ALA A 239 10.15 -2.26 -13.84
N MET A 240 9.30 -3.18 -14.29
CA MET A 240 9.63 -4.59 -14.41
C MET A 240 10.44 -4.91 -15.67
N LYS A 241 11.37 -5.86 -15.56
CA LYS A 241 11.98 -6.52 -16.73
C LYS A 241 10.92 -7.26 -17.56
N GLU A 242 11.25 -7.56 -18.81
CA GLU A 242 10.34 -8.27 -19.73
C GLU A 242 10.01 -9.68 -19.22
N LYS A 243 11.01 -10.40 -18.71
CA LYS A 243 10.85 -11.68 -18.02
C LYS A 243 10.93 -11.44 -16.50
N ALA A 244 9.80 -11.08 -15.91
CA ALA A 244 9.71 -10.80 -14.48
C ALA A 244 8.47 -11.43 -13.85
N ALA A 245 8.65 -11.95 -12.64
CA ALA A 245 7.56 -12.47 -11.83
C ALA A 245 6.71 -11.33 -11.26
N ARG A 246 5.40 -11.55 -11.18
CA ARG A 246 4.41 -10.59 -10.67
C ARG A 246 3.62 -11.20 -9.55
N ILE A 247 3.75 -10.67 -8.35
CA ILE A 247 2.99 -11.14 -7.19
C ILE A 247 2.02 -10.04 -6.78
N TYR A 248 0.73 -10.35 -6.72
CA TYR A 248 -0.30 -9.40 -6.31
C TYR A 248 -0.90 -9.82 -4.98
N LEU A 249 -1.02 -8.87 -4.03
CA LEU A 249 -1.55 -9.14 -2.69
C LEU A 249 -2.75 -8.23 -2.41
N THR A 250 -3.82 -8.80 -1.86
CA THR A 250 -4.95 -8.04 -1.32
C THR A 250 -5.78 -8.87 -0.35
N ALA A 251 -6.46 -8.22 0.60
CA ALA A 251 -7.50 -8.87 1.39
C ALA A 251 -8.90 -8.72 0.76
N THR A 252 -9.06 -7.77 -0.14
CA THR A 252 -10.35 -7.26 -0.60
C THR A 252 -10.33 -7.07 -2.12
N PRO A 253 -10.17 -8.15 -2.91
CA PRO A 253 -10.13 -8.04 -4.36
C PRO A 253 -11.46 -7.53 -4.91
N ASP A 254 -11.40 -6.82 -6.03
CA ASP A 254 -12.59 -6.45 -6.80
C ASP A 254 -13.18 -7.67 -7.55
N GLU A 255 -14.37 -7.50 -8.12
CA GLU A 255 -15.05 -8.58 -8.84
C GLU A 255 -14.29 -9.07 -10.08
N LYS A 256 -13.48 -8.21 -10.72
CA LYS A 256 -12.67 -8.61 -11.88
C LYS A 256 -11.57 -9.58 -11.45
N TRP A 257 -10.89 -9.29 -10.33
CA TRP A 257 -9.90 -10.18 -9.74
C TRP A 257 -10.52 -11.49 -9.27
N LYS A 258 -11.67 -11.43 -8.58
CA LYS A 258 -12.41 -12.64 -8.16
C LYS A 258 -12.79 -13.52 -9.35
N HIS A 259 -13.31 -12.92 -10.43
CA HIS A 259 -13.68 -13.63 -11.64
C HIS A 259 -12.48 -14.26 -12.35
N ASN A 260 -11.39 -13.50 -12.54
CA ASN A 260 -10.18 -14.01 -13.19
C ASN A 260 -9.51 -15.13 -12.38
N PHE A 261 -9.58 -15.06 -11.05
CA PHE A 261 -9.12 -16.13 -10.18
C PHE A 261 -9.99 -17.39 -10.31
N ARG A 262 -11.32 -17.26 -10.21
CA ARG A 262 -12.26 -18.39 -10.33
C ARG A 262 -12.25 -19.07 -11.70
N SER A 263 -12.03 -18.30 -12.77
CA SER A 263 -11.93 -18.83 -14.15
C SER A 263 -10.56 -19.41 -14.51
N GLY A 264 -9.60 -19.43 -13.57
CA GLY A 264 -8.25 -19.94 -13.80
C GLY A 264 -7.34 -19.04 -14.64
N LYS A 265 -7.83 -17.91 -15.16
CA LYS A 265 -7.04 -16.92 -15.91
C LYS A 265 -5.92 -16.29 -15.08
N GLN A 266 -6.11 -16.22 -13.76
CA GLN A 266 -5.12 -15.74 -12.81
C GLN A 266 -4.83 -16.84 -11.78
N LYS A 267 -3.62 -17.41 -11.84
CA LYS A 267 -3.14 -18.35 -10.82
C LYS A 267 -3.01 -17.65 -9.46
N GLY A 268 -3.30 -18.36 -8.39
CA GLY A 268 -3.23 -17.78 -7.06
C GLY A 268 -3.70 -18.72 -5.96
N ILE A 269 -3.81 -18.17 -4.76
CA ILE A 269 -4.31 -18.88 -3.57
C ILE A 269 -5.11 -17.94 -2.68
N ILE A 270 -6.05 -18.51 -1.93
CA ILE A 270 -6.77 -17.82 -0.85
C ILE A 270 -6.19 -18.26 0.49
N VAL A 271 -5.75 -17.31 1.30
CA VAL A 271 -5.35 -17.51 2.70
C VAL A 271 -6.40 -16.87 3.61
N SER A 272 -7.31 -17.71 4.10
CA SER A 272 -8.54 -17.31 4.80
C SER A 272 -8.35 -17.12 6.32
N GLY A 273 -7.32 -17.73 6.92
CA GLY A 273 -7.02 -17.65 8.35
C GLY A 273 -5.91 -16.65 8.70
N ARG A 274 -5.95 -16.14 9.94
CA ARG A 274 -4.86 -15.32 10.51
C ARG A 274 -3.70 -16.21 10.97
N TYR A 275 -2.49 -15.64 11.07
CA TYR A 275 -1.31 -16.39 11.51
C TYR A 275 -1.46 -16.98 12.92
N HIS A 276 -2.23 -16.30 13.78
CA HIS A 276 -2.52 -16.72 15.15
C HIS A 276 -3.80 -17.59 15.27
N ARG A 277 -4.33 -18.11 14.15
CA ARG A 277 -5.47 -19.06 14.14
C ARG A 277 -6.79 -18.59 14.78
N HIS A 278 -6.97 -17.29 15.03
CA HIS A 278 -8.24 -16.75 15.50
C HIS A 278 -9.03 -16.06 14.36
N PRO A 279 -10.37 -16.09 14.40
CA PRO A 279 -11.22 -15.48 13.38
C PRO A 279 -11.02 -13.96 13.27
N LEU A 280 -11.30 -13.40 12.10
CA LEU A 280 -11.51 -11.97 11.95
C LEU A 280 -12.73 -11.54 12.78
N PRO A 281 -12.69 -10.39 13.47
CA PRO A 281 -13.84 -9.89 14.21
C PRO A 281 -14.96 -9.50 13.24
N VAL A 282 -16.16 -10.03 13.47
CA VAL A 282 -17.34 -9.74 12.66
C VAL A 282 -17.99 -8.46 13.19
N PRO A 283 -18.19 -7.42 12.35
CA PRO A 283 -18.72 -6.15 12.84
C PRO A 283 -20.18 -6.24 13.29
N LEU A 284 -20.47 -5.57 14.40
CA LEU A 284 -21.81 -5.28 14.88
C LEU A 284 -22.33 -4.00 14.23
N PHE A 285 -23.62 -3.98 13.87
CA PHE A 285 -24.25 -2.77 13.33
C PHE A 285 -25.07 -2.14 14.46
N CYS A 286 -24.81 -0.87 14.74
CA CYS A 286 -25.48 -0.14 15.80
C CYS A 286 -26.09 1.15 15.21
N TRP A 287 -27.41 1.23 15.20
CA TRP A 287 -28.07 2.47 14.81
C TRP A 287 -27.83 3.53 15.89
N CYS A 288 -27.32 4.69 15.48
CA CYS A 288 -26.97 5.78 16.40
C CYS A 288 -27.77 7.07 16.17
N GLY A 289 -28.83 6.99 15.36
CA GLY A 289 -29.63 8.13 14.95
C GLY A 289 -28.86 9.09 14.04
N ASN A 290 -29.41 10.29 13.83
CA ASN A 290 -28.76 11.31 13.03
C ASN A 290 -27.55 11.89 13.80
N TRP A 291 -26.42 11.19 13.71
CA TRP A 291 -25.19 11.56 14.39
C TRP A 291 -24.64 12.91 13.91
N LYS A 292 -24.83 13.28 12.63
CA LYS A 292 -24.45 14.59 12.10
C LYS A 292 -25.16 15.72 12.86
N LYS A 293 -26.47 15.59 13.08
CA LYS A 293 -27.26 16.54 13.89
C LYS A 293 -26.77 16.58 15.34
N SER A 294 -26.43 15.42 15.91
CA SER A 294 -25.90 15.36 17.27
C SER A 294 -24.58 16.11 17.41
N LEU A 295 -23.63 15.90 16.49
CA LEU A 295 -22.35 16.59 16.48
C LEU A 295 -22.51 18.09 16.29
N HIS A 296 -23.40 18.54 15.40
CA HIS A 296 -23.72 19.97 15.24
C HIS A 296 -24.14 20.65 16.58
N HIS A 297 -24.78 19.91 17.48
CA HIS A 297 -25.13 20.37 18.82
C HIS A 297 -24.04 20.09 19.89
N LYS A 298 -22.80 19.82 19.46
CA LYS A 298 -21.65 19.44 20.28
C LYS A 298 -21.91 18.22 21.18
N ARG A 299 -22.71 17.26 20.70
CA ARG A 299 -23.08 16.04 21.43
C ARG A 299 -22.71 14.78 20.66
N ILE A 300 -22.25 13.77 21.39
CA ILE A 300 -21.98 12.43 20.84
C ILE A 300 -23.24 11.58 20.97
N PRO A 301 -23.63 10.78 19.97
CA PRO A 301 -24.71 9.81 20.10
C PRO A 301 -24.55 8.95 21.36
N ARG A 302 -25.61 8.82 22.16
CA ARG A 302 -25.56 8.16 23.48
C ARG A 302 -24.96 6.75 23.43
N VAL A 303 -25.33 5.96 22.42
CA VAL A 303 -24.88 4.58 22.27
C VAL A 303 -23.38 4.51 21.96
N LEU A 304 -22.86 5.43 21.12
CA LEU A 304 -21.42 5.56 20.87
C LEU A 304 -20.70 6.00 22.15
N LEU A 305 -21.20 7.02 22.85
CA LEU A 305 -20.57 7.53 24.07
C LEU A 305 -20.47 6.45 25.16
N GLN A 306 -21.52 5.64 25.33
CA GLN A 306 -21.53 4.53 26.29
C GLN A 306 -20.48 3.48 25.94
N TRP A 307 -20.39 3.12 24.66
CA TRP A 307 -19.39 2.18 24.15
C TRP A 307 -17.96 2.68 24.37
N LEU A 308 -17.70 3.96 24.05
CA LEU A 308 -16.41 4.61 24.29
C LEU A 308 -16.04 4.63 25.77
N LYS A 309 -16.96 5.06 26.63
CA LYS A 309 -16.76 5.09 28.09
C LYS A 309 -16.37 3.72 28.66
N MET A 310 -17.04 2.67 28.20
CA MET A 310 -16.78 1.30 28.66
C MET A 310 -15.36 0.83 28.33
N TYR A 311 -14.84 1.11 27.14
CA TYR A 311 -13.51 0.64 26.75
C TYR A 311 -12.39 1.55 27.23
N VAL A 312 -12.64 2.87 27.31
CA VAL A 312 -11.69 3.80 27.96
C VAL A 312 -11.51 3.45 29.43
N SER A 313 -12.57 3.11 30.18
CA SER A 313 -12.45 2.71 31.58
C SER A 313 -11.71 1.38 31.78
N LYS A 314 -11.85 0.45 30.83
CA LYS A 314 -11.08 -0.80 30.76
C LYS A 314 -9.62 -0.59 30.32
N LYS A 315 -9.23 0.63 29.96
CA LYS A 315 -7.91 0.97 29.39
C LYS A 315 -7.60 0.22 28.10
N TYR A 316 -8.63 -0.09 27.31
CA TYR A 316 -8.46 -0.73 26.01
C TYR A 316 -8.32 0.37 24.94
N PRO A 317 -7.28 0.34 24.10
CA PRO A 317 -7.09 1.35 23.07
C PRO A 317 -8.22 1.30 22.05
N ILE A 318 -8.68 2.46 21.60
CA ILE A 318 -9.80 2.60 20.67
C ILE A 318 -9.37 3.35 19.41
N PHE A 319 -9.66 2.79 18.24
CA PHE A 319 -9.76 3.59 17.01
C PHE A 319 -11.21 4.00 16.78
N LEU A 320 -11.43 5.31 16.61
CA LEU A 320 -12.70 5.85 16.15
C LEU A 320 -12.53 6.40 14.72
N PHE A 321 -13.04 5.65 13.75
CA PHE A 321 -13.04 6.06 12.35
C PHE A 321 -14.20 6.99 12.04
N VAL A 322 -13.91 8.10 11.36
CA VAL A 322 -14.89 9.12 10.96
C VAL A 322 -14.74 9.43 9.47
N PRO A 323 -15.82 9.84 8.78
CA PRO A 323 -15.82 9.94 7.32
C PRO A 323 -15.03 11.14 6.78
N HIS A 324 -14.92 12.22 7.56
CA HIS A 324 -14.27 13.46 7.13
C HIS A 324 -13.38 14.07 8.21
N VAL A 325 -12.31 14.74 7.77
CA VAL A 325 -11.32 15.40 8.65
C VAL A 325 -11.97 16.41 9.59
N ARG A 326 -13.00 17.14 9.13
CA ARG A 326 -13.73 18.11 9.95
C ARG A 326 -14.28 17.54 11.27
N TYR A 327 -14.65 16.25 11.27
CA TYR A 327 -15.20 15.61 12.47
C TYR A 327 -14.11 15.19 13.46
N ILE A 328 -12.84 15.12 13.02
CA ILE A 328 -11.73 14.72 13.88
C ILE A 328 -11.53 15.75 14.98
N GLU A 329 -11.42 17.04 14.60
CA GLU A 329 -11.22 18.12 15.58
C GLU A 329 -12.41 18.24 16.52
N GLU A 330 -13.63 18.24 15.98
CA GLU A 330 -14.87 18.34 16.74
C GLU A 330 -15.02 17.19 17.76
N LEU A 331 -14.86 15.94 17.32
CA LEU A 331 -14.95 14.79 18.20
C LEU A 331 -13.83 14.72 19.20
N SER A 332 -12.59 15.02 18.80
CA SER A 332 -11.44 14.98 19.71
C SER A 332 -11.62 16.00 20.84
N LEU A 333 -12.14 17.20 20.53
CA LEU A 333 -12.43 18.21 21.54
C LEU A 333 -13.52 17.75 22.52
N ILE A 334 -14.64 17.20 22.02
CA ILE A 334 -15.72 16.71 22.89
C ILE A 334 -15.23 15.52 23.73
N LEU A 335 -14.47 14.61 23.14
CA LEU A 335 -13.97 13.41 23.81
C LEU A 335 -12.86 13.70 24.83
N LYS A 336 -12.16 14.83 24.76
CA LYS A 336 -11.22 15.23 25.83
C LYS A 336 -11.88 15.40 27.20
N THR A 337 -13.21 15.60 27.24
CA THR A 337 -13.98 15.57 28.50
C THR A 337 -14.07 14.17 29.12
N LEU A 338 -13.85 13.11 28.33
CA LEU A 338 -13.82 11.72 28.78
C LEU A 338 -12.42 11.33 29.27
N ASP A 339 -11.38 11.68 28.51
CA ASP A 339 -9.98 11.54 28.92
C ASP A 339 -9.15 12.62 28.18
N PRO A 340 -8.39 13.46 28.88
CA PRO A 340 -7.67 14.59 28.28
C PRO A 340 -6.59 14.16 27.26
N ARG A 341 -6.16 12.89 27.28
CA ARG A 341 -5.14 12.33 26.38
C ARG A 341 -5.72 11.90 25.03
N ILE A 342 -7.04 11.95 24.85
CA ILE A 342 -7.68 11.63 23.57
C ILE A 342 -7.27 12.64 22.50
N ASP A 343 -6.96 12.13 21.31
CA ASP A 343 -6.47 12.95 20.20
C ASP A 343 -7.03 12.47 18.86
N GLY A 344 -6.79 13.27 17.83
CA GLY A 344 -7.19 13.04 16.45
C GLY A 344 -6.03 13.15 15.48
N VAL A 345 -6.08 12.41 14.37
CA VAL A 345 -5.05 12.42 13.33
C VAL A 345 -5.63 12.26 11.93
N HIS A 346 -5.09 13.02 10.97
CA HIS A 346 -5.45 12.94 9.55
C HIS A 346 -4.22 12.99 8.63
N ALA A 347 -4.44 12.96 7.31
CA ALA A 347 -3.39 12.86 6.30
C ALA A 347 -2.37 13.99 6.28
N GLU A 348 -2.81 15.18 6.63
CA GLU A 348 -2.04 16.42 6.55
C GLU A 348 -1.54 16.89 7.92
N ASP A 349 -1.79 16.10 8.98
CA ASP A 349 -1.35 16.42 10.34
C ASP A 349 0.19 16.37 10.43
N PRO A 350 0.86 17.49 10.76
CA PRO A 350 2.33 17.53 10.89
C PRO A 350 2.85 16.60 12.00
N MET A 351 2.08 16.39 13.06
CA MET A 351 2.43 15.56 14.22
C MET A 351 1.92 14.11 14.09
N ARG A 352 1.53 13.70 12.88
CA ARG A 352 0.94 12.39 12.62
C ARG A 352 1.81 11.24 13.13
N LYS A 353 3.12 11.31 12.93
CA LYS A 353 4.04 10.22 13.32
C LYS A 353 4.11 10.08 14.84
N GLU A 354 4.21 11.21 15.53
CA GLU A 354 4.30 11.33 16.97
C GLU A 354 3.01 10.82 17.63
N LYS A 355 1.84 11.27 17.17
CA LYS A 355 0.53 10.82 17.69
C LYS A 355 0.32 9.32 17.47
N VAL A 356 0.67 8.80 16.29
CA VAL A 356 0.58 7.37 16.01
C VAL A 356 1.53 6.56 16.91
N ALA A 357 2.74 7.07 17.18
CA ALA A 357 3.67 6.42 18.09
C ALA A 357 3.16 6.44 19.55
N ALA A 358 2.62 7.57 20.02
CA ALA A 358 2.01 7.71 21.34
C ALA A 358 0.81 6.77 21.53
N PHE A 359 -0.05 6.63 20.52
CA PHE A 359 -1.15 5.66 20.52
C PHE A 359 -0.65 4.22 20.61
N ARG A 360 0.41 3.85 19.88
CA ARG A 360 1.02 2.51 19.98
C ARG A 360 1.59 2.21 21.37
N LYS A 361 2.07 3.23 22.09
CA LYS A 361 2.59 3.11 23.46
C LYS A 361 1.49 3.11 24.53
N GLY A 362 0.23 3.36 24.17
CA GLY A 362 -0.88 3.48 25.10
C GLY A 362 -0.95 4.83 25.82
N GLU A 363 -0.18 5.82 25.38
CA GLU A 363 -0.21 7.19 25.93
C GLU A 363 -1.51 7.90 25.51
N ILE A 364 -2.00 7.61 24.31
CA ILE A 364 -3.31 8.04 23.80
C ILE A 364 -4.28 6.85 23.91
N PRO A 365 -5.38 6.93 24.68
CA PRO A 365 -6.31 5.82 24.86
C PRO A 365 -7.32 5.68 23.71
N LEU A 366 -7.66 6.79 23.04
CA LEU A 366 -8.57 6.81 21.89
C LEU A 366 -7.99 7.75 20.84
N LEU A 367 -7.86 7.23 19.61
CA LEU A 367 -7.40 8.00 18.46
C LEU A 367 -8.51 8.12 17.42
N VAL A 368 -8.99 9.35 17.19
CA VAL A 368 -9.97 9.66 16.14
C VAL A 368 -9.24 9.83 14.81
N THR A 369 -9.70 9.16 13.76
CA THR A 369 -9.01 9.14 12.46
C THR A 369 -9.97 8.98 11.31
N THR A 370 -9.56 9.32 10.08
CA THR A 370 -10.24 8.89 8.86
C THR A 370 -9.73 7.52 8.40
N THR A 371 -10.15 7.09 7.21
CA THR A 371 -9.67 5.89 6.48
C THR A 371 -8.16 5.85 6.23
N ILE A 372 -7.42 6.92 6.55
CA ILE A 372 -5.97 6.93 6.44
C ILE A 372 -5.30 5.84 7.29
N LEU A 373 -5.79 5.60 8.50
CA LEU A 373 -5.30 4.55 9.39
C LEU A 373 -6.09 3.25 9.26
N GLU A 374 -6.87 3.04 8.20
CA GLU A 374 -7.45 1.73 7.92
C GLU A 374 -6.36 0.71 7.55
N ARG A 375 -5.15 1.15 7.18
CA ARG A 375 -3.94 0.35 6.87
C ARG A 375 -2.68 0.96 7.50
N GLY A 376 -1.69 0.12 7.83
CA GLY A 376 -0.47 0.51 8.58
C GLY A 376 -0.72 0.83 10.06
N VAL A 377 0.14 0.37 10.99
CA VAL A 377 -0.03 0.42 12.48
C VAL A 377 -0.73 -0.80 13.08
N THR A 378 -0.06 -1.44 14.04
CA THR A 378 -0.59 -2.56 14.84
C THR A 378 -0.58 -2.15 16.31
N VAL A 379 -1.70 -2.33 17.01
CA VAL A 379 -1.90 -2.00 18.44
C VAL A 379 -2.53 -3.21 19.13
N LYS A 380 -2.03 -3.56 20.32
CA LYS A 380 -2.54 -4.69 21.12
C LYS A 380 -3.92 -4.35 21.71
N ASN A 381 -4.80 -5.35 21.83
CA ASN A 381 -6.13 -5.24 22.45
C ASN A 381 -7.00 -4.08 21.93
N LEU A 382 -6.88 -3.80 20.63
CA LEU A 382 -7.51 -2.66 19.98
C LEU A 382 -9.00 -2.91 19.72
N GLN A 383 -9.84 -1.97 20.16
CA GLN A 383 -11.26 -1.87 19.83
C GLN A 383 -11.45 -0.90 18.68
N VAL A 384 -12.44 -1.16 17.82
CA VAL A 384 -12.63 -0.38 16.59
C VAL A 384 -14.09 0.04 16.46
N ALA A 385 -14.30 1.35 16.34
CA ALA A 385 -15.59 1.94 16.02
C ALA A 385 -15.51 2.70 14.70
N VAL A 386 -16.58 2.64 13.91
CA VAL A 386 -16.80 3.53 12.75
C VAL A 386 -18.04 4.35 13.05
N LEU A 387 -17.93 5.68 13.07
CA LEU A 387 -19.08 6.57 13.13
C LEU A 387 -19.47 7.02 11.73
N GLY A 388 -20.76 6.89 11.38
CA GLY A 388 -21.25 7.23 10.05
C GLY A 388 -20.83 6.21 9.00
N ALA A 389 -20.91 4.91 9.35
CA ALA A 389 -20.50 3.82 8.45
C ALA A 389 -21.32 3.75 7.14
N GLU A 390 -22.42 4.50 7.04
CA GLU A 390 -23.22 4.67 5.84
C GLU A 390 -22.65 5.65 4.81
N GLU A 391 -21.68 6.48 5.18
CA GLU A 391 -21.09 7.44 4.24
C GLU A 391 -20.30 6.74 3.12
N GLU A 392 -20.34 7.29 1.91
CA GLU A 392 -19.78 6.68 0.69
C GLU A 392 -18.28 6.37 0.78
N ILE A 393 -17.54 7.12 1.60
CA ILE A 393 -16.10 6.90 1.81
C ILE A 393 -15.80 5.52 2.44
N PHE A 394 -16.76 4.95 3.17
CA PHE A 394 -16.64 3.63 3.79
C PHE A 394 -17.13 2.53 2.85
N SER A 395 -16.33 2.26 1.83
CA SER A 395 -16.54 1.13 0.91
C SER A 395 -16.45 -0.23 1.61
N GLU A 396 -16.88 -1.30 0.94
CA GLU A 396 -16.69 -2.68 1.43
C GLU A 396 -15.23 -2.95 1.81
N SER A 397 -14.28 -2.56 0.96
CA SER A 397 -12.86 -2.80 1.21
C SER A 397 -12.36 -2.00 2.41
N ALA A 398 -12.73 -0.72 2.54
CA ALA A 398 -12.38 0.10 3.69
C ALA A 398 -12.90 -0.52 4.99
N LEU A 399 -14.17 -0.90 5.04
CA LEU A 399 -14.79 -1.51 6.22
C LEU A 399 -14.12 -2.84 6.62
N VAL A 400 -13.84 -3.73 5.65
CA VAL A 400 -13.13 -4.99 5.94
C VAL A 400 -11.72 -4.74 6.48
N GLN A 401 -11.00 -3.73 5.98
CA GLN A 401 -9.68 -3.36 6.47
C GLN A 401 -9.72 -2.76 7.88
N ILE A 402 -10.70 -1.88 8.14
CA ILE A 402 -10.96 -1.28 9.46
C ILE A 402 -11.27 -2.39 10.48
N ALA A 403 -12.22 -3.29 10.19
CA ALA A 403 -12.51 -4.43 11.05
C ALA A 403 -11.28 -5.31 11.28
N GLY A 404 -10.48 -5.51 10.22
CA GLY A 404 -9.22 -6.23 10.26
C GLY A 404 -8.13 -5.61 11.14
N ARG A 405 -8.35 -4.45 11.78
CA ARG A 405 -7.42 -3.86 12.77
C ARG A 405 -7.56 -4.43 14.16
N ALA A 406 -8.76 -4.82 14.55
CA ALA A 406 -9.01 -5.47 15.82
C ALA A 406 -8.45 -6.91 15.83
N GLY A 407 -8.05 -7.36 17.03
CA GLY A 407 -7.61 -8.74 17.29
C GLY A 407 -6.34 -9.19 16.58
N ARG A 408 -5.41 -8.27 16.26
CA ARG A 408 -4.18 -8.59 15.49
C ARG A 408 -3.04 -9.20 16.32
N SER A 409 -3.11 -9.09 17.65
CA SER A 409 -2.06 -9.59 18.53
C SER A 409 -2.28 -11.07 18.83
N PHE A 410 -1.19 -11.84 18.92
CA PHE A 410 -1.25 -13.23 19.35
C PHE A 410 -1.75 -13.35 20.81
N GLU A 411 -1.25 -12.48 21.70
CA GLU A 411 -1.63 -12.46 23.13
C GLU A 411 -3.08 -12.02 23.33
N GLU A 412 -3.55 -11.09 22.49
CA GLU A 412 -4.87 -10.47 22.60
C GLU A 412 -5.58 -10.53 21.22
N PRO A 413 -6.11 -11.70 20.84
CA PRO A 413 -6.62 -11.97 19.50
C PRO A 413 -8.06 -11.49 19.30
N TYR A 414 -8.67 -10.90 20.33
CA TYR A 414 -10.03 -10.39 20.30
C TYR A 414 -10.07 -8.86 20.24
N GLY A 415 -11.18 -8.33 19.77
CA GLY A 415 -11.45 -6.90 19.72
C GLY A 415 -12.82 -6.67 19.08
N GLU A 416 -13.62 -5.84 19.72
CA GLU A 416 -14.95 -5.51 19.24
C GLU A 416 -14.88 -4.50 18.10
N VAL A 417 -15.67 -4.78 17.06
CA VAL A 417 -15.82 -3.90 15.90
C VAL A 417 -17.27 -3.48 15.80
N VAL A 418 -17.54 -2.18 15.90
CA VAL A 418 -18.91 -1.64 15.81
C VAL A 418 -18.99 -0.58 14.72
N TYR A 419 -19.95 -0.76 13.81
CA TYR A 419 -20.32 0.25 12.82
C TYR A 419 -21.54 1.00 13.34
N PHE A 420 -21.31 2.21 13.85
CA PHE A 420 -22.35 3.16 14.23
C PHE A 420 -22.85 3.87 12.97
N HIS A 421 -24.15 3.80 12.74
CA HIS A 421 -24.70 4.24 11.45
C HIS A 421 -26.05 4.95 11.57
N TYR A 422 -26.40 5.72 10.55
CA TYR A 422 -27.71 6.32 10.33
C TYR A 422 -28.38 5.77 9.06
N GLY A 423 -28.53 4.45 9.02
CA GLY A 423 -29.03 3.72 7.84
C GLY A 423 -28.05 2.63 7.43
N LYS A 424 -28.58 1.49 6.98
CA LYS A 424 -27.76 0.32 6.65
C LYS A 424 -27.45 0.34 5.15
N THR A 425 -26.18 0.18 4.77
CA THR A 425 -25.76 0.17 3.37
C THR A 425 -25.37 -1.23 2.89
N GLU A 426 -25.39 -1.41 1.57
CA GLU A 426 -24.86 -2.62 0.92
C GLU A 426 -23.37 -2.84 1.22
N ALA A 427 -22.58 -1.77 1.30
CA ALA A 427 -21.14 -1.86 1.63
C ALA A 427 -20.93 -2.51 3.01
N MET A 428 -21.71 -2.10 4.02
CA MET A 428 -21.67 -2.70 5.36
C MET A 428 -22.05 -4.19 5.32
N VAL A 429 -23.15 -4.52 4.64
CA VAL A 429 -23.63 -5.92 4.52
C VAL A 429 -22.60 -6.80 3.84
N ARG A 430 -22.04 -6.34 2.72
CA ARG A 430 -21.01 -7.07 1.97
C ARG A 430 -19.74 -7.24 2.79
N ALA A 431 -19.30 -6.22 3.52
CA ALA A 431 -18.13 -6.32 4.39
C ALA A 431 -18.34 -7.39 5.48
N LYS A 432 -19.50 -7.40 6.14
CA LYS A 432 -19.84 -8.42 7.15
C LYS A 432 -19.88 -9.83 6.53
N ARG A 433 -20.56 -10.00 5.39
CA ARG A 433 -20.64 -11.28 4.67
C ARG A 433 -19.27 -11.77 4.22
N HIS A 434 -18.41 -10.88 3.73
CA HIS A 434 -17.03 -11.19 3.35
C HIS A 434 -16.27 -11.79 4.54
N ILE A 435 -16.27 -11.09 5.68
CA ILE A 435 -15.57 -11.54 6.89
C ILE A 435 -16.12 -12.90 7.36
N GLN A 436 -17.44 -13.06 7.39
CA GLN A 436 -18.07 -14.34 7.77
C GLN A 436 -17.71 -15.47 6.81
N SER A 437 -17.70 -15.22 5.49
CA SER A 437 -17.30 -16.21 4.49
C SER A 437 -15.84 -16.63 4.64
N MET A 438 -14.95 -15.69 4.96
CA MET A 438 -13.53 -15.98 5.18
C MET A 438 -13.33 -16.80 6.46
N ASN A 439 -13.99 -16.42 7.56
CA ASN A 439 -13.95 -17.20 8.80
C ASN A 439 -14.50 -18.62 8.59
N LYS A 440 -15.63 -18.77 7.88
CA LYS A 440 -16.19 -20.09 7.56
C LYS A 440 -15.19 -20.95 6.77
N LYS A 441 -14.61 -20.38 5.71
CA LYS A 441 -13.61 -21.06 4.89
C LYS A 441 -12.36 -21.44 5.70
N ALA A 442 -11.90 -20.55 6.57
CA ALA A 442 -10.75 -20.81 7.43
C ALA A 442 -11.01 -21.98 8.40
N LYS A 443 -12.21 -22.06 8.96
CA LYS A 443 -12.63 -23.17 9.83
C LYS A 443 -12.71 -24.49 9.06
N GLU A 444 -13.31 -24.49 7.86
CA GLU A 444 -13.35 -25.67 6.97
C GLU A 444 -11.95 -26.16 6.58
N GLN A 445 -10.97 -25.27 6.50
CA GLN A 445 -9.57 -25.57 6.19
C GLN A 445 -8.72 -25.90 7.43
N GLY A 446 -9.29 -25.89 8.64
CA GLY A 446 -8.55 -26.10 9.90
C GLY A 446 -7.51 -25.01 10.22
N LEU A 447 -7.65 -23.83 9.61
CA LEU A 447 -6.74 -22.69 9.78
C LEU A 447 -7.08 -21.79 10.97
N ILE A 448 -8.31 -21.92 11.48
CA ILE A 448 -8.75 -21.29 12.73
C ILE A 448 -9.53 -22.31 13.56
N ASP A 449 -9.51 -22.10 14.87
CA ASP A 449 -10.15 -22.98 15.84
C ASP A 449 -11.65 -22.65 16.06
#